data_AF-A0A851GDM5-F1
#
_entry.id   AF-A0A851GDM5-F1
#
_cell.length_a   1.000
_cell.length_b   1.000
_cell.length_c   1.000
_cell.angle_alpha   90.00
_cell.angle_beta   90.00
_cell.angle_gamma   90.00
#
_symmetry.space_group_name_H-M   'P 1'
#
loop_
_entity.id
_entity.type
_entity.pdbx_description
1 polymer ?
#
loop_
_entity_poly.entity_id
_entity_poly.type
_entity_poly.pdbx_seq_one_letter_code
_entity_poly.pdbx_strand_id
1 'polypeptide(L)'
;MNIHIEALKEHLPTYLERRLPDRIKNRHSRGIQFQCPFHGEDKHPSCCANNAKGTWLWHCFTCHKNGSIFDLHGHLEGIAPMSQKSIQGVANQVGYDLPDLAPLTTPEKLEVIAQKRKSEVIFRRRNLATQKQTSINAALRSCRDSLFARYLSPQWRYNLWDNSPITLHDPLVSPFEFVRNLFEPDDIIWMGAPFDSGRSKHKSHFKPSSEWLKLEILPPRIAAGVFSPNCISRSLENVAKQKFIVIESDELIGHKPTTELERLKNKEMSCALIIYMRDILGFNLRAVIDTSHRSLHGWFDRPGAGEMEALTQLAQGLGIDTSVLTKADSLPLRLPGAIHEKTNQRATLLWLNLKK
;
A
#
# COMPACT_ATOMS: atom_id res chain seq x y z
N MET A 1 -24.43 34.69 -12.77
CA MET A 1 -22.98 34.83 -12.46
C MET A 1 -22.22 33.49 -12.43
N ASN A 2 -22.78 32.42 -11.82
CA ASN A 2 -22.05 31.16 -11.63
C ASN A 2 -21.64 30.47 -12.95
N ILE A 3 -22.45 30.53 -14.00
CA ILE A 3 -22.18 29.82 -15.27
C ILE A 3 -20.91 30.34 -15.97
N HIS A 4 -20.71 31.67 -16.05
CA HIS A 4 -19.51 32.25 -16.67
C HIS A 4 -18.24 32.01 -15.82
N ILE A 5 -18.37 32.03 -14.49
CA ILE A 5 -17.27 31.71 -13.59
C ILE A 5 -16.86 30.24 -13.73
N GLU A 6 -17.82 29.31 -13.80
CA GLU A 6 -17.51 27.89 -14.02
C GLU A 6 -16.90 27.67 -15.41
N ALA A 7 -17.43 28.33 -16.46
CA ALA A 7 -16.84 28.27 -17.80
C ALA A 7 -15.37 28.77 -17.80
N LEU A 8 -15.10 29.90 -17.12
CA LEU A 8 -13.73 30.43 -17.00
C LEU A 8 -12.78 29.47 -16.27
N LYS A 9 -13.25 28.71 -15.27
CA LYS A 9 -12.43 27.70 -14.60
C LYS A 9 -11.96 26.61 -15.54
N GLU A 10 -12.73 26.30 -16.58
CA GLU A 10 -12.35 25.30 -17.58
C GLU A 10 -11.16 25.73 -18.43
N HIS A 11 -10.88 27.04 -18.51
CA HIS A 11 -9.79 27.61 -19.29
C HIS A 11 -8.43 27.64 -18.58
N LEU A 12 -8.26 26.98 -17.42
CA LEU A 12 -6.95 26.91 -16.75
C LEU A 12 -5.81 26.43 -17.67
N PRO A 13 -5.99 25.41 -18.55
CA PRO A 13 -4.98 25.04 -19.53
C PRO A 13 -4.58 26.20 -20.46
N THR A 14 -5.57 26.84 -21.10
CA THR A 14 -5.35 27.96 -22.01
C THR A 14 -4.69 29.15 -21.31
N TYR A 15 -5.05 29.40 -20.05
CA TYR A 15 -4.45 30.45 -19.24
C TYR A 15 -2.97 30.17 -18.98
N LEU A 16 -2.62 28.93 -18.61
CA LEU A 16 -1.22 28.53 -18.41
C LEU A 16 -0.41 28.68 -19.70
N GLU A 17 -0.98 28.30 -20.84
CA GLU A 17 -0.34 28.38 -22.15
C GLU A 17 -0.03 29.82 -22.57
N ARG A 18 -0.94 30.74 -22.28
CA ARG A 18 -0.76 32.15 -22.66
C ARG A 18 0.09 32.92 -21.66
N ARG A 19 -0.08 32.66 -20.36
CA ARG A 19 0.54 33.47 -19.30
C ARG A 19 1.89 32.93 -18.84
N LEU A 20 2.09 31.62 -18.87
CA LEU A 20 3.28 30.94 -18.34
C LEU A 20 3.84 29.87 -19.31
N PRO A 21 3.96 30.12 -20.63
CA PRO A 21 4.38 29.11 -21.60
C PRO A 21 5.73 28.47 -21.26
N ASP A 22 6.73 29.27 -20.89
CA ASP A 22 8.10 28.80 -20.64
C ASP A 22 8.24 27.92 -19.39
N ARG A 23 7.24 27.99 -18.51
CA ARG A 23 7.18 27.20 -17.27
C ARG A 23 6.54 25.84 -17.50
N ILE A 24 5.82 25.61 -18.60
CA ILE A 24 5.21 24.31 -18.90
C ILE A 24 6.32 23.33 -19.30
N LYS A 25 6.37 22.16 -18.64
CA LYS A 25 7.38 21.13 -18.91
C LYS A 25 6.78 19.88 -19.54
N ASN A 26 5.64 19.39 -19.05
CA ASN A 26 5.00 18.19 -19.58
C ASN A 26 3.48 18.37 -19.74
N ARG A 27 2.94 17.71 -20.76
CA ARG A 27 1.51 17.60 -21.05
C ARG A 27 1.11 16.13 -21.04
N HIS A 28 -0.05 15.86 -20.46
CA HIS A 28 -0.63 14.53 -20.38
C HIS A 28 -2.13 14.69 -20.62
N SER A 29 -2.80 13.59 -20.99
CA SER A 29 -4.24 13.62 -21.33
C SER A 29 -5.16 14.12 -20.20
N ARG A 30 -4.68 14.22 -18.96
CA ARG A 30 -5.46 14.66 -17.79
C ARG A 30 -4.86 15.83 -17.01
N GLY A 31 -3.75 16.41 -17.48
CA GLY A 31 -3.09 17.47 -16.72
C GLY A 31 -1.84 18.07 -17.35
N ILE A 32 -1.38 19.16 -16.76
CA ILE A 32 -0.21 19.94 -17.16
C ILE A 32 0.74 20.03 -15.97
N GLN A 33 2.01 19.68 -16.18
CA GLN A 33 3.07 19.94 -15.20
C GLN A 33 3.86 21.18 -15.61
N PHE A 34 4.11 22.06 -14.63
CA PHE A 34 4.80 23.32 -14.86
C PHE A 34 5.66 23.70 -13.64
N GLN A 35 6.62 24.59 -13.87
CA GLN A 35 7.44 25.18 -12.80
C GLN A 35 6.64 26.22 -12.03
N CYS A 36 6.73 26.19 -10.70
CA CYS A 36 6.02 27.13 -9.85
C CYS A 36 6.50 28.58 -10.10
N PRO A 37 5.59 29.55 -10.27
CA PRO A 37 5.96 30.96 -10.40
C PRO A 37 6.18 31.67 -9.05
N PHE A 38 5.94 31.01 -7.92
CA PHE A 38 5.87 31.65 -6.60
C PHE A 38 7.05 31.37 -5.67
N HIS A 39 7.93 30.46 -6.04
CA HIS A 39 9.16 30.21 -5.30
C HIS A 39 10.33 30.05 -6.30
N GLY A 40 11.56 30.10 -5.78
CA GLY A 40 12.79 30.14 -6.58
C GLY A 40 12.99 28.93 -7.49
N GLU A 41 14.12 28.87 -8.18
CA GLU A 41 14.41 27.83 -9.18
C GLU A 41 14.31 26.41 -8.61
N ASP A 42 13.24 25.71 -8.99
CA ASP A 42 13.19 24.26 -8.85
C ASP A 42 13.85 23.60 -10.06
N LYS A 43 14.79 22.69 -9.79
CA LYS A 43 15.34 21.76 -10.80
C LYS A 43 14.27 20.89 -11.46
N HIS A 44 13.09 20.72 -10.85
CA HIS A 44 12.00 19.89 -11.34
C HIS A 44 10.65 20.63 -11.27
N PRO A 45 9.72 20.41 -12.22
CA PRO A 45 8.41 21.05 -12.19
C PRO A 45 7.62 20.61 -10.94
N SER A 46 7.37 21.54 -10.02
CA SER A 46 6.67 21.30 -8.75
C SER A 46 5.18 21.59 -8.78
N CYS A 47 4.65 22.15 -9.87
CA CYS A 47 3.22 22.40 -10.03
C CYS A 47 2.57 21.40 -10.98
N CYS A 48 1.33 21.06 -10.65
CA CYS A 48 0.47 20.26 -11.51
C CYS A 48 -0.93 20.89 -11.57
N ALA A 49 -1.46 21.05 -12.77
CA ALA A 49 -2.86 21.39 -13.04
C ALA A 49 -3.58 20.16 -13.60
N ASN A 50 -4.67 19.74 -12.97
CA ASN A 50 -5.43 18.56 -13.37
C ASN A 50 -6.93 18.87 -13.43
N ASN A 51 -7.63 18.16 -14.31
CA ASN A 51 -9.10 18.16 -14.32
C ASN A 51 -9.63 17.06 -13.40
N ALA A 52 -10.36 17.43 -12.35
CA ALA A 52 -11.05 16.51 -11.47
C ALA A 52 -12.56 16.78 -11.57
N LYS A 53 -13.30 15.83 -12.17
CA LYS A 53 -14.78 15.87 -12.28
C LYS A 53 -15.31 17.15 -12.95
N GLY A 54 -14.63 17.64 -13.99
CA GLY A 54 -15.04 18.84 -14.73
C GLY A 54 -14.42 20.13 -14.21
N THR A 55 -13.76 20.12 -13.04
CA THR A 55 -13.10 21.31 -12.49
C THR A 55 -11.58 21.20 -12.63
N TRP A 56 -10.97 22.19 -13.26
CA TRP A 56 -9.52 22.33 -13.29
C TRP A 56 -9.00 22.99 -12.02
N LEU A 57 -8.04 22.33 -11.36
CA LEU A 57 -7.34 22.85 -10.19
C LEU A 57 -5.84 22.70 -10.38
N TRP A 58 -5.06 23.62 -9.82
CA TRP A 58 -3.61 23.53 -9.75
C TRP A 58 -3.14 23.40 -8.30
N HIS A 59 -1.98 22.79 -8.12
CA HIS A 59 -1.33 22.63 -6.83
C HIS A 59 0.19 22.60 -7.01
N CYS A 60 0.91 23.28 -6.12
CA CYS A 60 2.36 23.20 -5.97
C CYS A 60 2.73 22.27 -4.81
N PHE A 61 3.54 21.25 -5.06
CA PHE A 61 3.97 20.29 -4.03
C PHE A 61 5.03 20.84 -3.06
N THR A 62 5.71 21.93 -3.42
CA THR A 62 6.77 22.53 -2.61
C THR A 62 6.26 23.66 -1.71
N CYS A 63 5.61 24.68 -2.28
CA CYS A 63 5.14 25.84 -1.50
C CYS A 63 3.66 25.74 -1.07
N HIS A 64 2.98 24.63 -1.40
CA HIS A 64 1.60 24.32 -1.02
C HIS A 64 0.53 25.29 -1.53
N LYS A 65 0.88 26.28 -2.36
CA LYS A 65 -0.12 27.11 -3.05
C LYS A 65 -0.92 26.27 -4.03
N ASN A 66 -2.23 26.51 -4.08
CA ASN A 66 -3.16 25.72 -4.87
C ASN A 66 -4.45 26.51 -5.12
N GLY A 67 -5.28 26.03 -6.05
CA GLY A 67 -6.62 26.56 -6.27
C GLY A 67 -7.10 26.45 -7.71
N SER A 68 -8.04 27.31 -8.08
CA SER A 68 -8.55 27.49 -9.43
C SER A 68 -7.68 28.46 -10.25
N ILE A 69 -8.09 28.72 -11.50
CA ILE A 69 -7.50 29.76 -12.35
C ILE A 69 -7.51 31.15 -11.70
N PHE A 70 -8.53 31.48 -10.90
CA PHE A 70 -8.63 32.77 -10.22
C PHE A 70 -7.65 32.90 -9.07
N ASP A 71 -7.38 31.81 -8.36
CA ASP A 71 -6.37 31.77 -7.30
C ASP A 71 -4.96 31.92 -7.88
N LEU A 72 -4.70 31.25 -9.02
CA LEU A 72 -3.44 31.40 -9.75
C LEU A 72 -3.22 32.85 -10.21
N HIS A 73 -4.21 33.43 -10.89
CA HIS A 73 -4.16 34.81 -11.37
C HIS A 73 -4.05 35.81 -10.21
N GLY A 74 -4.85 35.63 -9.15
CA GLY A 74 -4.81 36.47 -7.97
C GLY A 74 -3.43 36.49 -7.30
N HIS A 75 -2.79 35.33 -7.18
CA HIS A 75 -1.42 35.26 -6.65
C HIS A 75 -0.37 35.88 -7.58
N LEU A 76 -0.51 35.75 -8.90
CA LEU A 76 0.42 36.34 -9.86
C LEU A 76 0.35 37.88 -9.87
N GLU A 77 -0.86 38.42 -9.76
CA GLU A 77 -1.12 39.86 -9.90
C GLU A 77 -1.26 40.59 -8.56
N GLY A 78 -1.15 39.89 -7.42
CA GLY A 78 -1.29 40.48 -6.09
C GLY A 78 -2.69 40.99 -5.77
N ILE A 79 -3.72 40.41 -6.38
CA ILE A 79 -5.13 40.81 -6.20
C ILE A 79 -5.93 39.69 -5.52
N ALA A 80 -7.02 40.08 -4.85
CA ALA A 80 -7.92 39.11 -4.22
C ALA A 80 -8.49 38.13 -5.27
N PRO A 81 -8.33 36.81 -5.08
CA PRO A 81 -9.00 35.82 -5.93
C PRO A 81 -10.51 36.07 -5.96
N MET A 82 -11.14 35.79 -7.11
CA MET A 82 -12.59 35.97 -7.31
C MET A 82 -13.10 37.42 -7.17
N SER A 83 -12.23 38.42 -7.09
CA SER A 83 -12.62 39.82 -7.26
C SER A 83 -13.03 40.10 -8.71
N GLN A 84 -13.83 41.13 -8.96
CA GLN A 84 -14.20 41.53 -10.33
C GLN A 84 -12.97 41.79 -11.20
N LYS A 85 -11.91 42.39 -10.62
CA LYS A 85 -10.61 42.57 -11.28
C LYS A 85 -9.95 41.24 -11.66
N SER A 86 -9.98 40.25 -10.78
CA SER A 86 -9.42 38.92 -11.04
C SER A 86 -10.22 38.16 -12.12
N ILE A 87 -11.55 38.25 -12.07
CA ILE A 87 -12.43 37.60 -13.06
C ILE A 87 -12.21 38.22 -14.45
N GLN A 88 -12.19 39.55 -14.54
CA GLN A 88 -11.92 40.25 -15.79
C GLN A 88 -10.51 39.97 -16.32
N GLY A 89 -9.51 39.99 -15.42
CA GLY A 89 -8.13 39.69 -15.78
C GLY A 89 -7.97 38.29 -16.37
N VAL A 90 -8.59 37.28 -15.76
CA VAL A 90 -8.62 35.92 -16.29
C VAL A 90 -9.30 35.86 -17.65
N ALA A 91 -10.50 36.45 -17.78
CA ALA A 91 -11.27 36.43 -19.03
C ALA A 91 -10.50 37.06 -20.19
N ASN A 92 -9.87 38.22 -19.97
CA ASN A 92 -9.03 38.88 -20.96
C ASN A 92 -7.86 37.99 -21.40
N GLN A 93 -7.20 37.31 -20.45
CA GLN A 93 -6.07 36.42 -20.74
C GLN A 93 -6.49 35.22 -21.58
N VAL A 94 -7.68 34.65 -21.35
CA VAL A 94 -8.17 33.49 -22.11
C VAL A 94 -9.01 33.88 -23.34
N GLY A 95 -9.23 35.18 -23.58
CA GLY A 95 -10.04 35.69 -24.69
C GLY A 95 -11.52 35.35 -24.55
N TYR A 96 -12.02 35.27 -23.32
CA TYR A 96 -13.43 35.02 -23.02
C TYR A 96 -14.15 36.36 -22.87
N ASP A 97 -15.19 36.57 -23.67
CA ASP A 97 -16.01 37.78 -23.59
C ASP A 97 -16.94 37.70 -22.38
N LEU A 98 -16.71 38.54 -21.39
CA LEU A 98 -17.52 38.60 -20.18
C LEU A 98 -18.69 39.57 -20.42
N PRO A 99 -19.94 39.10 -20.43
CA PRO A 99 -21.08 40.01 -20.48
C PRO A 99 -21.07 40.92 -19.25
N ASP A 100 -21.52 42.17 -19.42
CA ASP A 100 -21.55 43.18 -18.36
C ASP A 100 -22.31 42.63 -17.14
N LEU A 101 -21.56 42.38 -16.07
CA LEU A 101 -22.04 41.56 -14.95
C LEU A 101 -22.93 42.42 -14.05
N ALA A 102 -24.24 42.33 -14.25
CA ALA A 102 -25.20 42.84 -13.28
C ALA A 102 -24.90 42.25 -11.89
N PRO A 103 -24.99 43.03 -10.80
CA PRO A 103 -24.77 42.53 -9.45
C PRO A 103 -25.69 41.34 -9.16
N LEU A 104 -25.17 40.31 -8.48
CA LEU A 104 -26.00 39.20 -8.00
C LEU A 104 -27.26 39.72 -7.30
N THR A 105 -28.39 39.15 -7.67
CA THR A 105 -29.64 39.38 -6.98
C THR A 105 -29.56 38.84 -5.55
N THR A 106 -30.38 39.39 -4.65
CA THR A 106 -30.43 38.94 -3.25
C THR A 106 -30.65 37.41 -3.10
N PRO A 107 -31.54 36.76 -3.89
CA PRO A 107 -31.71 35.30 -3.86
C PRO A 107 -30.43 34.54 -4.25
N GLU A 108 -29.73 34.95 -5.30
CA GLU A 108 -28.48 34.29 -5.73
C GLU A 108 -27.37 34.44 -4.69
N LYS A 109 -27.28 35.61 -4.01
CA LYS A 109 -26.35 35.80 -2.89
C LYS A 109 -26.63 34.83 -1.75
N LEU A 110 -27.90 34.63 -1.40
CA LEU A 110 -28.32 33.69 -0.35
C LEU A 110 -27.99 32.25 -0.72
N GLU A 111 -28.16 31.86 -1.99
CA GLU A 111 -27.83 30.51 -2.46
C GLU A 111 -26.32 30.22 -2.39
N VAL A 112 -25.48 31.17 -2.81
CA VAL A 112 -24.01 31.04 -2.70
C VAL A 112 -23.58 30.92 -1.23
N ILE A 113 -24.18 31.69 -0.32
CA ILE A 113 -23.93 31.58 1.12
C ILE A 113 -24.35 30.19 1.63
N ALA A 114 -25.50 29.68 1.21
CA ALA A 114 -25.99 28.36 1.60
C ALA A 114 -25.06 27.23 1.08
N GLN A 115 -24.59 27.32 -0.16
CA GLN A 115 -23.64 26.37 -0.73
C GLN A 115 -22.29 26.39 0.00
N LYS A 116 -21.76 27.57 0.32
CA LYS A 116 -20.53 27.71 1.13
C LYS A 116 -20.68 27.06 2.50
N ARG A 117 -21.79 27.33 3.21
CA ARG A 117 -22.09 26.72 4.51
C ARG A 117 -22.17 25.19 4.41
N LYS A 118 -22.83 24.66 3.40
CA LYS A 118 -22.95 23.20 3.16
C LYS A 118 -21.57 22.56 2.93
N SER A 119 -20.73 23.17 2.10
CA SER A 119 -19.37 22.72 1.83
C SER A 119 -18.48 22.76 3.08
N GLU A 120 -18.60 23.81 3.89
CA GLU A 120 -17.84 23.94 5.14
C GLU A 120 -18.23 22.87 6.17
N VAL A 121 -19.53 22.55 6.30
CA VAL A 121 -20.01 21.47 7.16
C VAL A 121 -19.45 20.11 6.70
N ILE A 122 -19.46 19.83 5.39
CA ILE A 122 -18.89 18.59 4.84
C ILE A 122 -17.38 18.51 5.13
N PHE A 123 -16.65 19.60 4.91
CA PHE A 123 -15.22 19.68 5.18
C PHE A 123 -14.91 19.46 6.66
N ARG A 124 -15.63 20.13 7.58
CA ARG A 124 -15.47 19.94 9.03
C ARG A 124 -15.75 18.49 9.45
N ARG A 125 -16.83 17.88 8.97
CA ARG A 125 -17.14 16.46 9.25
C ARG A 125 -16.03 15.54 8.78
N ARG A 126 -15.47 15.79 7.59
CA ARG A 126 -14.37 15.00 7.03
C ARG A 126 -13.09 15.16 7.86
N ASN A 127 -12.76 16.38 8.28
CA ASN A 127 -11.60 16.63 9.12
C ASN A 127 -11.74 16.00 10.50
N LEU A 128 -12.91 16.09 11.13
CA LEU A 128 -13.19 15.42 12.41
C LEU A 128 -13.06 13.90 12.30
N ALA A 129 -13.58 13.31 11.22
CA ALA A 129 -13.45 11.87 10.96
C ALA A 129 -11.97 11.47 10.77
N THR A 130 -11.21 12.24 9.98
CA THR A 130 -9.77 12.01 9.78
C THR A 130 -9.00 12.14 11.09
N GLN A 131 -9.27 13.18 11.89
CA GLN A 131 -8.61 13.40 13.18
C GLN A 131 -8.90 12.25 14.14
N LYS A 132 -10.17 11.82 14.24
CA LYS A 132 -10.56 10.66 15.05
C LYS A 132 -9.85 9.39 14.61
N GLN A 133 -9.77 9.14 13.30
CA GLN A 133 -9.05 7.97 12.76
C GLN A 133 -7.56 8.02 13.08
N THR A 134 -6.92 9.18 12.95
CA THR A 134 -5.50 9.36 13.29
C THR A 134 -5.25 9.09 14.77
N SER A 135 -6.10 9.59 15.67
CA SER A 135 -5.99 9.34 17.11
C SER A 135 -6.16 7.86 17.45
N ILE A 136 -7.12 7.16 16.82
CA ILE A 136 -7.31 5.71 17.01
C ILE A 136 -6.09 4.94 16.53
N ASN A 137 -5.57 5.24 15.33
CA ASN A 137 -4.39 4.57 14.78
C ASN A 137 -3.15 4.80 15.66
N ALA A 138 -2.97 6.00 16.22
CA ALA A 138 -1.90 6.30 17.15
C ALA A 138 -2.02 5.50 18.46
N ALA A 139 -3.23 5.36 19.01
CA ALA A 139 -3.49 4.57 20.19
C ALA A 139 -3.24 3.07 19.96
N LEU A 140 -3.74 2.52 18.83
CA LEU A 140 -3.48 1.13 18.43
C LEU A 140 -1.98 0.86 18.29
N ARG A 141 -1.26 1.77 17.64
CA ARG A 141 0.20 1.68 17.51
C ARG A 141 0.88 1.67 18.87
N SER A 142 0.52 2.59 19.77
CA SER A 142 1.12 2.65 21.10
C SER A 142 0.87 1.38 21.91
N CYS A 143 -0.35 0.84 21.86
CA CYS A 143 -0.69 -0.42 22.51
C CYS A 143 0.12 -1.59 21.94
N ARG A 144 0.18 -1.72 20.62
CA ARG A 144 0.96 -2.74 19.92
C ARG A 144 2.45 -2.65 20.25
N ASP A 145 3.03 -1.46 20.20
CA ASP A 145 4.45 -1.25 20.49
C ASP A 145 4.75 -1.64 21.95
N SER A 146 3.82 -1.42 22.88
CA SER A 146 3.92 -1.90 24.27
C SER A 146 3.85 -3.44 24.39
N LEU A 147 2.97 -4.09 23.63
CA LEU A 147 2.90 -5.57 23.58
C LEU A 147 4.22 -6.17 23.06
N PHE A 148 4.81 -5.54 22.05
CA PHE A 148 6.01 -6.05 21.39
C PHE A 148 7.31 -5.69 22.11
N ALA A 149 7.30 -4.69 23.00
CA ALA A 149 8.49 -4.13 23.63
C ALA A 149 9.44 -5.20 24.24
N ARG A 150 8.89 -6.25 24.86
CA ARG A 150 9.68 -7.33 25.48
C ARG A 150 10.36 -8.29 24.48
N TYR A 151 9.95 -8.25 23.22
CA TYR A 151 10.45 -9.13 22.15
C TYR A 151 11.34 -8.42 21.14
N LEU A 152 11.50 -7.10 21.27
CA LEU A 152 12.42 -6.33 20.43
C LEU A 152 13.86 -6.66 20.80
N SER A 153 14.68 -6.86 19.78
CA SER A 153 16.10 -7.17 19.94
C SER A 153 16.85 -6.78 18.67
N PRO A 154 17.96 -6.03 18.78
CA PRO A 154 18.83 -5.78 17.63
C PRO A 154 19.41 -7.09 17.04
N GLN A 155 19.48 -8.16 17.83
CA GLN A 155 19.92 -9.50 17.45
C GLN A 155 18.76 -10.41 17.04
N TRP A 156 17.57 -9.88 16.74
CA TRP A 156 16.36 -10.65 16.41
C TRP A 156 16.61 -11.78 15.40
N ARG A 157 17.46 -11.53 14.39
CA ARG A 157 17.79 -12.52 13.36
C ARG A 157 18.58 -13.69 13.93
N TYR A 158 19.61 -13.40 14.71
CA TYR A 158 20.41 -14.41 15.39
C TYR A 158 19.54 -15.20 16.36
N ASN A 159 18.73 -14.50 17.18
CA ASN A 159 17.86 -15.15 18.15
C ASN A 159 16.87 -16.12 17.49
N LEU A 160 16.23 -15.75 16.36
CA LEU A 160 15.35 -16.68 15.64
C LEU A 160 16.11 -17.91 15.14
N TRP A 161 17.29 -17.70 14.56
CA TRP A 161 18.09 -18.78 13.99
C TRP A 161 18.65 -19.74 15.06
N ASP A 162 19.17 -19.19 16.15
CA ASP A 162 19.75 -19.91 17.28
C ASP A 162 18.70 -20.69 18.08
N ASN A 163 17.49 -20.14 18.21
CA ASN A 163 16.39 -20.80 18.90
C ASN A 163 15.54 -21.69 17.96
N SER A 164 15.89 -21.79 16.67
CA SER A 164 15.17 -22.65 15.73
C SER A 164 15.31 -24.12 16.13
N PRO A 165 14.20 -24.89 16.26
CA PRO A 165 14.28 -26.32 16.58
C PRO A 165 15.09 -27.13 15.57
N ILE A 166 15.09 -26.69 14.31
CA ILE A 166 15.94 -27.23 13.25
C ILE A 166 16.82 -26.09 12.73
N THR A 167 18.13 -26.24 12.87
CA THR A 167 19.11 -25.31 12.30
C THR A 167 19.61 -25.85 10.97
N LEU A 168 19.47 -25.05 9.92
CA LEU A 168 20.01 -25.36 8.60
C LEU A 168 21.19 -24.42 8.31
N HIS A 169 22.32 -25.01 7.93
CA HIS A 169 23.52 -24.26 7.55
C HIS A 169 23.63 -24.08 6.03
N ASP A 170 23.00 -24.94 5.23
CA ASP A 170 23.03 -24.87 3.77
C ASP A 170 21.77 -24.18 3.21
N PRO A 171 21.93 -22.99 2.58
CA PRO A 171 20.83 -22.29 1.91
C PRO A 171 20.23 -23.05 0.72
N LEU A 172 20.94 -24.00 0.12
CA LEU A 172 20.46 -24.81 -1.01
C LEU A 172 19.49 -25.90 -0.56
N VAL A 173 19.66 -26.42 0.64
CA VAL A 173 18.81 -27.47 1.22
C VAL A 173 17.57 -26.88 1.91
N SER A 174 17.65 -25.62 2.35
CA SER A 174 16.57 -24.91 3.05
C SER A 174 15.18 -24.94 2.38
N PRO A 175 15.03 -24.80 1.05
CA PRO A 175 13.74 -24.87 0.38
C PRO A 175 13.13 -26.28 0.46
N PHE A 176 13.96 -27.32 0.37
CA PHE A 176 13.56 -28.72 0.43
C PHE A 176 13.14 -29.11 1.85
N GLU A 177 13.92 -28.71 2.87
CA GLU A 177 13.54 -28.94 4.26
C GLU A 177 12.27 -28.20 4.63
N PHE A 178 12.09 -26.98 4.13
CA PHE A 178 10.83 -26.26 4.32
C PHE A 178 9.63 -27.06 3.78
N VAL A 179 9.70 -27.57 2.55
CA VAL A 179 8.59 -28.35 1.97
C VAL A 179 8.40 -29.67 2.72
N ARG A 180 9.49 -30.41 2.99
CA ARG A 180 9.46 -31.72 3.66
C ARG A 180 8.86 -31.67 5.05
N ASN A 181 9.12 -30.61 5.81
CA ASN A 181 8.67 -30.50 7.20
C ASN A 181 7.28 -29.87 7.36
N LEU A 182 6.72 -29.23 6.32
CA LEU A 182 5.40 -28.60 6.38
C LEU A 182 4.31 -29.42 5.64
N PHE A 183 4.66 -30.14 4.58
CA PHE A 183 3.68 -30.82 3.71
C PHE A 183 3.83 -32.34 3.74
N GLU A 184 2.70 -33.05 3.71
CA GLU A 184 2.70 -34.51 3.58
C GLU A 184 3.14 -34.92 2.18
N PRO A 185 3.72 -36.12 1.99
CA PRO A 185 4.15 -36.61 0.68
C PRO A 185 3.07 -36.52 -0.42
N ASP A 186 1.81 -36.73 -0.04
CA ASP A 186 0.65 -36.72 -0.94
C ASP A 186 -0.10 -35.39 -0.99
N ASP A 187 0.29 -34.38 -0.19
CA ASP A 187 -0.30 -33.06 -0.25
C ASP A 187 0.00 -32.43 -1.63
N ILE A 188 -1.05 -32.14 -2.40
CA ILE A 188 -0.93 -31.43 -3.67
C ILE A 188 -0.69 -29.95 -3.37
N ILE A 189 0.52 -29.48 -3.63
CA ILE A 189 0.92 -28.10 -3.38
C ILE A 189 1.18 -27.37 -4.69
N TRP A 190 0.95 -26.06 -4.66
CA TRP A 190 1.35 -25.20 -5.77
C TRP A 190 2.75 -24.63 -5.57
N MET A 191 3.58 -24.72 -6.61
CA MET A 191 4.86 -24.02 -6.68
C MET A 191 5.12 -23.47 -8.10
N GLY A 192 5.61 -22.24 -8.20
CA GLY A 192 5.82 -21.59 -9.50
C GLY A 192 6.30 -20.14 -9.43
N ALA A 193 6.18 -19.42 -10.54
CA ALA A 193 6.29 -17.96 -10.62
C ALA A 193 4.94 -17.30 -10.27
N PRO A 194 4.89 -15.98 -9.98
CA PRO A 194 3.67 -15.31 -9.53
C PRO A 194 2.43 -15.49 -10.42
N PHE A 195 2.61 -15.73 -11.72
CA PHE A 195 1.53 -15.83 -12.71
C PHE A 195 1.29 -17.25 -13.25
N ASP A 196 1.95 -18.26 -12.68
CA ASP A 196 1.84 -19.66 -13.11
C ASP A 196 0.57 -20.33 -12.56
N SER A 197 -0.59 -19.75 -12.91
CA SER A 197 -1.90 -20.24 -12.46
C SER A 197 -3.05 -19.86 -13.40
N GLY A 198 -4.17 -20.60 -13.35
CA GLY A 198 -5.40 -20.31 -14.07
C GLY A 198 -5.45 -20.71 -15.56
N ARG A 199 -4.50 -21.50 -16.06
CA ARG A 199 -4.46 -21.95 -17.46
C ARG A 199 -4.14 -23.45 -17.52
N SER A 200 -4.60 -24.14 -18.57
CA SER A 200 -4.35 -25.59 -18.75
C SER A 200 -2.86 -25.94 -18.68
N LYS A 201 -2.00 -25.12 -19.29
CA LYS A 201 -0.53 -25.28 -19.24
C LYS A 201 0.06 -25.19 -17.82
N HIS A 202 -0.66 -24.60 -16.87
CA HIS A 202 -0.21 -24.45 -15.49
C HIS A 202 -0.52 -25.67 -14.60
N LYS A 203 -1.14 -26.73 -15.14
CA LYS A 203 -1.46 -27.95 -14.39
C LYS A 203 -0.23 -28.56 -13.71
N SER A 204 0.95 -28.51 -14.34
CA SER A 204 2.21 -29.04 -13.80
C SER A 204 2.74 -28.30 -12.56
N HIS A 205 2.17 -27.14 -12.22
CA HIS A 205 2.48 -26.42 -10.99
C HIS A 205 1.69 -26.92 -9.77
N PHE A 206 0.78 -27.89 -9.95
CA PHE A 206 0.02 -28.51 -8.87
C PHE A 206 0.31 -30.01 -8.85
N LYS A 207 1.12 -30.45 -7.89
CA LYS A 207 1.51 -31.86 -7.75
C LYS A 207 1.87 -32.21 -6.31
N PRO A 208 1.91 -33.52 -5.96
CA PRO A 208 2.28 -33.96 -4.63
C PRO A 208 3.63 -33.38 -4.18
N SER A 209 3.76 -33.06 -2.91
CA SER A 209 5.01 -32.54 -2.34
C SER A 209 6.19 -33.49 -2.59
N SER A 210 5.95 -34.80 -2.56
CA SER A 210 6.93 -35.84 -2.86
C SER A 210 7.47 -35.78 -4.29
N GLU A 211 6.70 -35.27 -5.25
CA GLU A 211 7.19 -35.06 -6.62
C GLU A 211 8.04 -33.79 -6.75
N TRP A 212 7.69 -32.74 -6.01
CA TRP A 212 8.52 -31.53 -5.95
C TRP A 212 9.90 -31.83 -5.36
N LEU A 213 9.94 -32.65 -4.31
CA LEU A 213 11.18 -33.04 -3.62
C LEU A 213 12.14 -33.91 -4.46
N LYS A 214 11.72 -34.37 -5.66
CA LYS A 214 12.59 -35.08 -6.61
C LYS A 214 13.37 -34.15 -7.54
N LEU A 215 13.03 -32.85 -7.58
CA LEU A 215 13.72 -31.89 -8.42
C LEU A 215 15.06 -31.47 -7.81
N GLU A 216 16.02 -31.09 -8.63
CA GLU A 216 17.28 -30.48 -8.16
C GLU A 216 17.07 -29.05 -7.65
N ILE A 217 16.11 -28.33 -8.23
CA ILE A 217 15.80 -26.93 -7.91
C ILE A 217 14.29 -26.76 -7.81
N LEU A 218 13.83 -26.22 -6.68
CA LEU A 218 12.42 -25.89 -6.48
C LEU A 218 12.06 -24.51 -7.08
N PRO A 219 10.81 -24.33 -7.56
CA PRO A 219 10.33 -23.02 -7.98
C PRO A 219 10.39 -21.97 -6.86
N PRO A 220 10.46 -20.67 -7.20
CA PRO A 220 10.76 -19.62 -6.22
C PRO A 220 9.59 -19.28 -5.28
N ARG A 221 8.36 -19.69 -5.61
CA ARG A 221 7.16 -19.40 -4.82
C ARG A 221 6.38 -20.65 -4.49
N ILE A 222 5.65 -20.58 -3.38
CA ILE A 222 4.78 -21.61 -2.85
C ILE A 222 3.48 -21.00 -2.32
N ALA A 223 2.41 -21.78 -2.31
CA ALA A 223 1.15 -21.42 -1.66
C ALA A 223 1.03 -22.12 -0.30
N ALA A 224 0.34 -21.53 0.67
CA ALA A 224 0.18 -22.17 1.98
C ALA A 224 -0.84 -23.33 2.01
N GLY A 225 -1.73 -23.37 1.01
CA GLY A 225 -2.84 -24.32 0.94
C GLY A 225 -2.46 -25.62 0.25
N VAL A 226 -3.16 -26.69 0.60
CA VAL A 226 -3.17 -27.95 -0.13
C VAL A 226 -4.37 -27.94 -1.07
N PHE A 227 -4.16 -28.27 -2.34
CA PHE A 227 -5.15 -28.13 -3.39
C PHE A 227 -5.83 -29.45 -3.73
N SER A 228 -7.02 -29.34 -4.31
CA SER A 228 -7.73 -30.47 -4.89
C SER A 228 -6.96 -31.04 -6.11
N PRO A 229 -7.01 -32.36 -6.34
CA PRO A 229 -6.41 -32.97 -7.52
C PRO A 229 -6.88 -32.34 -8.83
N ASN A 230 -6.00 -32.33 -9.84
CA ASN A 230 -6.26 -31.80 -11.18
C ASN A 230 -6.59 -30.30 -11.27
N CYS A 231 -6.46 -29.52 -10.19
CA CYS A 231 -6.68 -28.09 -10.27
C CYS A 231 -5.59 -27.41 -11.14
N ILE A 232 -5.96 -26.26 -11.71
CA ILE A 232 -5.06 -25.44 -12.52
C ILE A 232 -4.95 -24.01 -12.00
N SER A 233 -5.69 -23.68 -10.94
CA SER A 233 -5.84 -22.31 -10.44
C SER A 233 -5.66 -22.24 -8.93
N ARG A 234 -4.87 -21.26 -8.49
CA ARG A 234 -4.68 -20.85 -7.10
C ARG A 234 -5.82 -19.93 -6.69
N SER A 235 -6.99 -20.53 -6.52
CA SER A 235 -8.15 -19.91 -5.89
C SER A 235 -8.44 -20.64 -4.58
N LEU A 236 -9.06 -19.94 -3.63
CA LEU A 236 -9.53 -20.54 -2.38
C LEU A 236 -10.52 -21.68 -2.63
N GLU A 237 -11.31 -21.59 -3.71
CA GLU A 237 -12.24 -22.65 -4.15
C GLU A 237 -11.55 -23.98 -4.49
N ASN A 238 -10.28 -23.93 -4.91
CA ASN A 238 -9.50 -25.13 -5.23
C ASN A 238 -8.66 -25.63 -4.05
N VAL A 239 -8.73 -24.99 -2.89
CA VAL A 239 -8.01 -25.40 -1.68
C VAL A 239 -8.79 -26.52 -1.01
N ALA A 240 -8.20 -27.71 -0.97
CA ALA A 240 -8.75 -28.88 -0.29
C ALA A 240 -8.50 -28.84 1.22
N LYS A 241 -7.35 -28.32 1.66
CA LYS A 241 -7.01 -28.17 3.09
C LYS A 241 -6.25 -26.87 3.34
N GLN A 242 -6.69 -26.12 4.34
CA GLN A 242 -5.99 -24.94 4.83
C GLN A 242 -5.14 -25.35 6.05
N LYS A 243 -3.88 -25.69 5.83
CA LYS A 243 -3.00 -26.19 6.90
C LYS A 243 -2.36 -25.08 7.72
N PHE A 244 -2.15 -23.92 7.10
CA PHE A 244 -1.34 -22.86 7.67
C PHE A 244 -2.03 -21.51 7.57
N ILE A 245 -1.63 -20.60 8.46
CA ILE A 245 -1.75 -19.16 8.25
C ILE A 245 -0.37 -18.57 8.10
N VAL A 246 -0.29 -17.46 7.37
CA VAL A 246 0.96 -16.70 7.22
C VAL A 246 0.75 -15.30 7.75
N ILE A 247 1.61 -14.92 8.68
CA ILE A 247 1.66 -13.60 9.29
C ILE A 247 2.81 -12.84 8.66
N GLU A 248 2.49 -11.70 8.04
CA GLU A 248 3.46 -10.73 7.56
C GLU A 248 2.96 -9.32 7.84
N SER A 249 3.90 -8.38 7.79
CA SER A 249 3.58 -6.96 7.76
C SER A 249 4.68 -6.15 7.08
N ASP A 250 4.26 -5.28 6.17
CA ASP A 250 5.16 -4.42 5.40
C ASP A 250 5.42 -3.05 6.07
N GLU A 251 4.61 -2.65 7.05
CA GLU A 251 4.55 -1.26 7.56
C GLU A 251 4.35 -1.16 9.09
N LEU A 252 4.94 -2.07 9.87
CA LEU A 252 4.85 -2.04 11.34
C LEU A 252 5.43 -0.76 11.95
N ILE A 253 6.36 -0.08 11.27
CA ILE A 253 6.90 1.19 11.76
C ILE A 253 5.96 2.40 11.53
N GLY A 254 4.74 2.17 11.01
CA GLY A 254 3.71 3.19 10.80
C GLY A 254 3.75 3.84 9.42
N HIS A 255 4.73 3.46 8.59
CA HIS A 255 4.87 3.87 7.21
C HIS A 255 5.67 2.81 6.45
N LYS A 256 5.62 2.89 5.12
CA LYS A 256 6.41 2.04 4.23
C LYS A 256 7.91 2.27 4.43
N PRO A 257 8.70 1.23 4.80
CA PRO A 257 10.15 1.35 4.90
C PRO A 257 10.78 1.67 3.55
N THR A 258 11.56 2.76 3.50
CA THR A 258 12.27 3.20 2.28
C THR A 258 13.78 3.04 2.39
N THR A 259 14.34 3.17 3.60
CA THR A 259 15.77 2.99 3.88
C THR A 259 16.10 1.60 4.42
N GLU A 260 17.37 1.21 4.41
CA GLU A 260 17.82 -0.05 4.99
C GLU A 260 17.57 -0.13 6.50
N LEU A 261 17.87 0.95 7.23
CA LEU A 261 17.62 1.04 8.67
C LEU A 261 16.13 0.87 9.01
N GLU A 262 15.24 1.50 8.24
CA GLU A 262 13.79 1.32 8.39
C GLU A 262 13.36 -0.12 8.10
N ARG A 263 13.95 -0.78 7.10
CA ARG A 263 13.65 -2.18 6.79
C ARG A 263 14.09 -3.10 7.93
N LEU A 264 15.27 -2.87 8.49
CA LEU A 264 15.77 -3.61 9.65
C LEU A 264 14.84 -3.43 10.86
N LYS A 265 14.42 -2.20 11.15
CA LYS A 265 13.46 -1.91 12.22
C LYS A 265 12.09 -2.55 11.98
N ASN A 266 11.60 -2.54 10.73
CA ASN A 266 10.35 -3.21 10.39
C ASN A 266 10.44 -4.73 10.56
N LYS A 267 11.57 -5.34 10.22
CA LYS A 267 11.83 -6.77 10.43
C LYS A 267 11.97 -7.12 11.91
N GLU A 268 12.61 -6.28 12.71
CA GLU A 268 12.67 -6.43 14.17
C GLU A 268 11.26 -6.43 14.78
N MET A 269 10.42 -5.47 14.40
CA MET A 269 9.01 -5.44 14.81
C MET A 269 8.23 -6.66 14.30
N SER A 270 8.52 -7.13 13.09
CA SER A 270 7.89 -8.33 12.52
C SER A 270 8.28 -9.58 13.32
N CYS A 271 9.54 -9.67 13.76
CA CYS A 271 10.01 -10.72 14.63
C CYS A 271 9.28 -10.69 15.98
N ALA A 272 9.17 -9.51 16.60
CA ALA A 272 8.45 -9.34 17.85
C ALA A 272 6.97 -9.75 17.75
N LEU A 273 6.29 -9.41 16.65
CA LEU A 273 4.95 -9.89 16.34
C LEU A 273 4.90 -11.42 16.25
N ILE A 274 5.80 -12.04 15.48
CA ILE A 274 5.85 -13.50 15.31
C ILE A 274 6.07 -14.20 16.65
N ILE A 275 6.98 -13.69 17.49
CA ILE A 275 7.24 -14.26 18.82
C ILE A 275 6.05 -14.06 19.75
N TYR A 276 5.40 -12.88 19.73
CA TYR A 276 4.18 -12.63 20.50
C TYR A 276 3.04 -13.60 20.12
N MET A 277 2.85 -13.84 18.82
CA MET A 277 1.86 -14.82 18.32
C MET A 277 2.13 -16.22 18.87
N ARG A 278 3.41 -16.62 18.96
CA ARG A 278 3.82 -17.93 19.50
C ARG A 278 3.66 -18.00 21.01
N ASP A 279 4.24 -17.05 21.74
CA ASP A 279 4.43 -17.15 23.19
C ASP A 279 3.20 -16.73 23.98
N ILE A 280 2.43 -15.76 23.49
CA ILE A 280 1.27 -15.20 24.19
C ILE A 280 -0.03 -15.72 23.63
N LEU A 281 -0.17 -15.77 22.30
CA LEU A 281 -1.40 -16.27 21.67
C LEU A 281 -1.39 -17.79 21.46
N GLY A 282 -0.27 -18.47 21.75
CA GLY A 282 -0.17 -19.92 21.72
C GLY A 282 -0.21 -20.54 20.32
N PHE A 283 0.00 -19.74 19.26
CA PHE A 283 0.03 -20.28 17.90
C PHE A 283 1.30 -21.11 17.67
N ASN A 284 1.14 -22.26 17.02
CA ASN A 284 2.27 -23.14 16.72
C ASN A 284 3.08 -22.61 15.54
N LEU A 285 4.22 -21.98 15.82
CA LEU A 285 5.16 -21.50 14.81
C LEU A 285 5.87 -22.67 14.12
N ARG A 286 5.72 -22.75 12.80
CA ARG A 286 6.32 -23.79 11.93
C ARG A 286 7.54 -23.29 11.18
N ALA A 287 7.51 -22.07 10.66
CA ALA A 287 8.65 -21.51 9.96
C ALA A 287 8.68 -19.98 10.01
N VAL A 288 9.88 -19.40 9.89
CA VAL A 288 10.05 -17.97 9.67
C VAL A 288 10.98 -17.77 8.48
N ILE A 289 10.52 -17.02 7.48
CA ILE A 289 11.29 -16.69 6.29
C ILE A 289 11.58 -15.19 6.29
N ASP A 290 12.86 -14.81 6.22
CA ASP A 290 13.23 -13.47 5.81
C ASP A 290 13.14 -13.38 4.28
N THR A 291 12.21 -12.56 3.79
CA THR A 291 11.96 -12.37 2.35
C THR A 291 13.03 -11.55 1.63
N SER A 292 14.08 -11.14 2.34
CA SER A 292 15.21 -10.32 1.90
C SER A 292 14.84 -8.91 1.41
N HIS A 293 13.70 -8.39 1.89
CA HIS A 293 13.29 -7.00 1.64
C HIS A 293 12.72 -6.31 2.90
N ARG A 294 11.39 -6.27 3.08
CA ARG A 294 10.74 -5.48 4.14
C ARG A 294 10.14 -6.31 5.26
N SER A 295 9.67 -7.51 4.97
CA SER A 295 8.87 -8.32 5.88
C SER A 295 9.54 -9.65 6.22
N LEU A 296 9.11 -10.22 7.34
CA LEU A 296 9.26 -11.63 7.65
C LEU A 296 7.92 -12.32 7.36
N HIS A 297 7.98 -13.57 6.92
CA HIS A 297 6.80 -14.43 6.83
C HIS A 297 6.86 -15.44 7.98
N GLY A 298 5.98 -15.29 8.98
CA GLY A 298 5.78 -16.29 10.02
C GLY A 298 4.68 -17.27 9.61
N TRP A 299 5.04 -18.54 9.46
CA TRP A 299 4.11 -19.62 9.13
C TRP A 299 3.68 -20.33 10.41
N PHE A 300 2.38 -20.35 10.67
CA PHE A 300 1.80 -21.02 11.83
C PHE A 300 0.81 -22.07 11.37
N ASP A 301 0.59 -23.09 12.21
CA ASP A 301 -0.57 -23.96 12.03
C ASP A 301 -1.84 -23.11 11.94
N ARG A 302 -2.76 -23.51 11.07
CA ARG A 302 -4.06 -22.84 11.01
C ARG A 302 -4.83 -23.12 12.31
N PRO A 303 -5.26 -22.08 13.02
CA PRO A 303 -6.03 -22.25 14.25
C PRO A 303 -7.49 -22.63 13.96
N GLY A 304 -8.24 -22.94 15.01
CA GLY A 304 -9.67 -23.22 14.88
C GLY A 304 -10.46 -22.03 14.34
N ALA A 305 -11.68 -22.26 13.84
CA ALA A 305 -12.49 -21.20 13.22
C ALA A 305 -12.73 -19.98 14.12
N GLY A 306 -13.02 -20.19 15.41
CA GLY A 306 -13.22 -19.11 16.36
C GLY A 306 -11.95 -18.31 16.66
N GLU A 307 -10.81 -18.98 16.80
CA GLU A 307 -9.50 -18.33 16.97
C GLU A 307 -9.09 -17.55 15.71
N MET A 308 -9.40 -18.10 14.53
CA MET A 308 -9.16 -17.45 13.24
C MET A 308 -10.01 -16.19 13.09
N GLU A 309 -11.28 -16.23 13.52
CA GLU A 309 -12.16 -15.07 13.53
C GLU A 309 -11.63 -13.98 14.48
N ALA A 310 -11.28 -14.34 15.71
CA ALA A 310 -10.69 -13.43 16.68
C ALA A 310 -9.39 -12.81 16.16
N LEU A 311 -8.50 -13.61 15.57
CA LEU A 311 -7.25 -13.13 14.97
C LEU A 311 -7.53 -12.15 13.82
N THR A 312 -8.53 -12.42 12.98
CA THR A 312 -8.91 -11.53 11.89
C THR A 312 -9.40 -10.18 12.41
N GLN A 313 -10.16 -10.16 13.52
CA GLN A 313 -10.59 -8.93 14.18
C GLN A 313 -9.42 -8.15 14.79
N LEU A 314 -8.41 -8.84 15.34
CA LEU A 314 -7.21 -8.24 15.94
C LEU A 314 -6.16 -7.80 14.91
N ALA A 315 -6.21 -8.33 13.69
CA ALA A 315 -5.17 -8.20 12.68
C ALA A 315 -4.74 -6.74 12.44
N GLN A 316 -5.70 -5.81 12.28
CA GLN A 316 -5.39 -4.40 12.05
C GLN A 316 -4.65 -3.77 13.24
N GLY A 317 -5.09 -4.07 14.47
CA GLY A 317 -4.47 -3.54 15.69
C GLY A 317 -3.04 -4.06 15.91
N LEU A 318 -2.80 -5.33 15.55
CA LEU A 318 -1.47 -5.94 15.57
C LEU A 318 -0.60 -5.54 14.37
N GLY A 319 -1.18 -4.88 13.37
CA GLY A 319 -0.51 -4.48 12.13
C GLY A 319 -0.24 -5.63 11.16
N ILE A 320 -1.00 -6.73 11.23
CA ILE A 320 -0.91 -7.89 10.34
C ILE A 320 -1.54 -7.54 8.98
N ASP A 321 -0.90 -7.91 7.87
CA ASP A 321 -1.51 -7.82 6.55
C ASP A 321 -2.70 -8.79 6.45
N THR A 322 -3.91 -8.23 6.43
CA THR A 322 -5.16 -9.01 6.39
C THR A 322 -5.32 -9.80 5.10
N SER A 323 -4.77 -9.31 3.99
CA SER A 323 -4.84 -10.03 2.71
C SER A 323 -3.98 -11.29 2.77
N VAL A 324 -2.79 -11.20 3.36
CA VAL A 324 -1.94 -12.38 3.53
C VAL A 324 -2.52 -13.34 4.55
N LEU A 325 -2.97 -12.84 5.70
CA LEU A 325 -3.61 -13.66 6.73
C LEU A 325 -4.78 -14.49 6.19
N THR A 326 -5.63 -13.90 5.36
CA THR A 326 -6.87 -14.55 4.88
C THR A 326 -6.70 -15.32 3.56
N LYS A 327 -5.67 -15.01 2.77
CA LYS A 327 -5.49 -15.58 1.43
C LYS A 327 -4.16 -16.29 1.24
N ALA A 328 -3.36 -16.51 2.28
CA ALA A 328 -2.07 -17.21 2.20
C ALA A 328 -2.16 -18.53 1.41
N ASP A 329 -3.27 -19.26 1.58
CA ASP A 329 -3.54 -20.51 0.88
C ASP A 329 -3.50 -20.38 -0.64
N SER A 330 -3.80 -19.18 -1.15
CA SER A 330 -3.85 -18.84 -2.57
C SER A 330 -3.00 -17.61 -2.90
N LEU A 331 -1.95 -17.27 -2.13
CA LEU A 331 -0.95 -16.23 -2.48
C LEU A 331 0.43 -16.83 -2.85
N PRO A 332 1.18 -16.25 -3.81
CA PRO A 332 2.43 -16.85 -4.29
C PRO A 332 3.56 -16.39 -3.37
N LEU A 333 3.60 -16.98 -2.18
CA LEU A 333 4.52 -16.63 -1.11
C LEU A 333 5.94 -17.04 -1.49
N ARG A 334 6.93 -16.27 -1.06
CA ARG A 334 8.33 -16.54 -1.39
C ARG A 334 8.83 -17.77 -0.63
N LEU A 335 9.41 -18.73 -1.34
CA LEU A 335 10.08 -19.88 -0.76
C LEU A 335 11.46 -19.47 -0.21
N PRO A 336 11.99 -20.12 0.84
CA PRO A 336 13.41 -19.96 1.18
C PRO A 336 14.29 -20.19 -0.05
N GLY A 337 15.45 -19.53 -0.12
CA GLY A 337 16.38 -19.66 -1.24
C GLY A 337 15.98 -18.87 -2.51
N ALA A 338 14.75 -18.38 -2.63
CA ALA A 338 14.34 -17.58 -3.77
C ALA A 338 14.99 -16.19 -3.77
N ILE A 339 15.42 -15.72 -4.94
CA ILE A 339 15.98 -14.37 -5.12
C ILE A 339 14.85 -13.33 -5.12
N HIS A 340 15.02 -12.26 -4.36
CA HIS A 340 14.08 -11.15 -4.33
C HIS A 340 14.35 -10.19 -5.49
N GLU A 341 13.31 -9.87 -6.27
CA GLU A 341 13.43 -9.21 -7.56
C GLU A 341 13.98 -7.78 -7.45
N LYS A 342 13.73 -7.10 -6.32
CA LYS A 342 14.18 -5.71 -6.08
C LYS A 342 15.52 -5.58 -5.38
N THR A 343 15.92 -6.58 -4.60
CA THR A 343 17.13 -6.50 -3.77
C THR A 343 18.24 -7.41 -4.29
N ASN A 344 17.91 -8.33 -5.18
CA ASN A 344 18.77 -9.42 -5.65
C ASN A 344 19.34 -10.29 -4.51
N GLN A 345 18.73 -10.20 -3.32
CA GLN A 345 19.14 -10.95 -2.15
C GLN A 345 18.29 -12.22 -2.01
N ARG A 346 18.90 -13.27 -1.47
CA ARG A 346 18.26 -14.56 -1.25
C ARG A 346 17.37 -14.54 -0.01
N ALA A 347 16.14 -15.03 -0.13
CA ALA A 347 15.28 -15.28 1.02
C ALA A 347 15.89 -16.35 1.93
N THR A 348 15.87 -16.13 3.24
CA THR A 348 16.53 -17.02 4.21
C THR A 348 15.50 -17.66 5.13
N LEU A 349 15.60 -18.97 5.35
CA LEU A 349 14.86 -19.65 6.41
C LEU A 349 15.55 -19.38 7.76
N LEU A 350 14.84 -18.75 8.69
CA LEU A 350 15.35 -18.38 10.01
C LEU A 350 14.84 -19.28 11.13
N TRP A 351 13.69 -19.91 10.94
CA TRP A 351 13.09 -20.83 11.90
C TRP A 351 12.46 -21.97 11.15
N LEU A 352 12.60 -23.19 11.67
CA LEU A 352 11.89 -24.36 11.19
C LEU A 352 11.61 -25.31 12.35
N ASN A 353 10.36 -25.76 12.45
CA ASN A 353 9.89 -26.67 13.49
C ASN A 353 9.19 -27.86 12.85
N LEU A 354 9.50 -29.08 13.31
CA LEU A 354 8.91 -30.32 12.82
C LEU A 354 7.39 -30.29 12.97
N LYS A 355 6.69 -30.85 11.99
CA LYS A 355 5.29 -31.21 12.17
C LYS A 355 5.19 -32.21 13.33
N LYS A 356 4.24 -31.99 14.25
CA LYS A 356 3.90 -33.01 15.27
C LYS A 356 3.02 -34.07 14.64
#